data_AF-A0A662BVQ5-F1
#
_entry.id   AF-A0A662BVQ5-F1
#
_cell.length_a   1.000
_cell.length_b   1.000
_cell.length_c   1.000
_cell.angle_alpha   90.00
_cell.angle_beta   90.00
_cell.angle_gamma   90.00
#
_symmetry.space_group_name_H-M   'P 1'
#
loop_
_entity.id
_entity.type
_entity.pdbx_description
1 polymer ?
#
loop_
_entity_poly.entity_id
_entity_poly.type
_entity_poly.pdbx_seq_one_letter_code
_entity_poly.pdbx_strand_id
1 'polypeptide(L)'
;ACNRGENIVIIFVNNGTYGMTGGQMAPTTLPGMKSSTSPYGRVVETMGYPLKITEMVATLPGVAYATRQAVHEAKYVRKAKRAIRKAFENQRDNKGTSIVEIVSNCNSGWKMSPVESNKWLDENMLAYFPLGDIKK
;
A
#
# COMPACT_ATOMS: atom_id res chain seq x y z
N ALA A 1 5.09 17.59 0.34
CA ALA A 1 5.92 16.72 1.18
C ALA A 1 7.02 16.00 0.39
N CYS A 2 6.76 14.85 -0.26
CA CYS A 2 7.81 13.98 -0.83
C CYS A 2 8.81 14.69 -1.76
N ASN A 3 8.31 15.47 -2.74
CA ASN A 3 9.20 16.17 -3.69
C ASN A 3 10.03 17.29 -3.03
N ARG A 4 9.58 17.83 -1.90
CA ARG A 4 10.31 18.84 -1.12
C ARG A 4 11.28 18.23 -0.09
N GLY A 5 11.22 16.92 0.14
CA GLY A 5 12.02 16.26 1.17
C GLY A 5 11.65 16.66 2.59
N GLU A 6 10.37 16.91 2.87
CA GLU A 6 9.91 17.20 4.23
C GLU A 6 10.21 16.01 5.15
N ASN A 7 10.73 16.30 6.35
CA ASN A 7 11.06 15.29 7.37
C ASN A 7 9.78 14.80 8.06
N ILE A 8 8.98 14.04 7.31
CA ILE A 8 7.76 13.41 7.76
C ILE A 8 7.77 11.92 7.42
N VAL A 9 6.99 11.16 8.19
CA VAL A 9 6.71 9.75 7.92
C VAL A 9 5.29 9.63 7.38
N ILE A 10 5.15 8.98 6.22
CA ILE A 10 3.85 8.66 5.61
C ILE A 10 3.60 7.17 5.80
N ILE A 11 2.53 6.82 6.52
CA ILE A 11 2.03 5.45 6.60
C ILE A 11 0.86 5.32 5.62
N PHE A 12 1.10 4.64 4.51
CA PHE A 12 0.10 4.46 3.46
C PHE A 12 -0.54 3.07 3.57
N VAL A 13 -1.77 2.99 4.05
CA VAL A 13 -2.49 1.72 4.14
C VAL A 13 -3.19 1.44 2.81
N ASN A 14 -2.75 0.40 2.11
CA ASN A 14 -3.26 0.00 0.81
C ASN A 14 -4.07 -1.31 0.92
N ASN A 15 -5.40 -1.20 0.83
CA ASN A 15 -6.30 -2.34 0.75
C ASN A 15 -6.99 -2.47 -0.62
N GLY A 16 -6.50 -1.74 -1.63
CA GLY A 16 -7.06 -1.75 -2.98
C GLY A 16 -8.42 -1.07 -3.13
N THR A 17 -8.97 -0.39 -2.11
CA THR A 17 -10.27 0.30 -2.18
C THR A 17 -10.32 1.54 -1.29
N TYR A 18 -11.35 2.38 -1.43
CA TYR A 18 -11.67 3.38 -0.43
C TYR A 18 -12.54 2.76 0.68
N GLY A 19 -11.89 2.15 1.67
CA GLY A 19 -12.56 1.39 2.72
C GLY A 19 -13.60 2.17 3.52
N MET A 20 -13.35 3.47 3.77
CA MET A 20 -14.26 4.33 4.55
C MET A 20 -15.50 4.80 3.78
N THR A 21 -15.49 4.75 2.45
CA THR A 21 -16.61 5.20 1.59
C THR A 21 -17.44 4.03 1.06
N GLY A 22 -17.45 2.92 1.79
CA GLY A 22 -18.18 1.70 1.37
C GLY A 22 -17.45 0.90 0.28
N GLY A 23 -16.13 1.02 0.18
CA GLY A 23 -15.32 0.20 -0.73
C GLY A 23 -15.41 0.64 -2.18
N GLN A 24 -15.34 1.96 -2.45
CA GLN A 24 -15.24 2.48 -3.82
C GLN A 24 -13.90 2.11 -4.46
N MET A 25 -13.84 2.18 -5.79
CA MET A 25 -12.61 1.97 -6.55
C MET A 25 -11.55 2.99 -6.13
N ALA A 26 -10.40 2.49 -5.70
CA ALA A 26 -9.20 3.27 -5.42
C ALA A 26 -8.24 3.24 -6.62
N PRO A 27 -7.28 4.18 -6.69
CA PRO A 27 -6.21 4.13 -7.66
C PRO A 27 -5.40 2.84 -7.61
N THR A 28 -5.36 2.14 -6.47
CA THR A 28 -4.67 0.86 -6.26
C THR A 28 -5.55 -0.38 -6.50
N THR A 29 -6.84 -0.23 -6.81
CA THR A 29 -7.74 -1.37 -7.11
C THR A 29 -7.20 -2.18 -8.29
N LEU A 30 -7.07 -3.50 -8.11
CA LEU A 30 -6.54 -4.43 -9.10
C LEU A 30 -7.47 -4.60 -10.32
N PRO A 31 -6.96 -5.02 -11.50
CA PRO A 31 -7.80 -5.42 -12.63
C PRO A 31 -8.79 -6.52 -12.22
N GLY A 32 -10.05 -6.41 -12.64
CA GLY A 32 -11.11 -7.35 -12.27
C GLY A 32 -11.58 -7.30 -10.81
N MET A 33 -10.88 -6.58 -9.92
CA MET A 33 -11.30 -6.42 -8.53
C MET A 33 -12.58 -5.56 -8.46
N LYS A 34 -13.63 -6.14 -7.87
CA LYS A 34 -14.93 -5.48 -7.71
C LYS A 34 -14.87 -4.44 -6.61
N SER A 35 -15.59 -3.35 -6.82
CA SER A 35 -15.80 -2.28 -5.84
C SER A 35 -17.23 -1.74 -5.96
N SER A 36 -17.67 -0.86 -5.05
CA SER A 36 -19.01 -0.27 -5.14
C SER A 36 -19.22 0.60 -6.38
N THR A 37 -18.15 1.20 -6.93
CA THR A 37 -18.19 2.01 -8.16
C THR A 37 -17.70 1.26 -9.40
N SER A 38 -17.23 0.03 -9.24
CA SER A 38 -16.87 -0.90 -10.33
C SER A 38 -17.44 -2.31 -10.02
N PRO A 39 -18.77 -2.49 -10.09
CA PRO A 39 -19.42 -3.74 -9.66
C PRO A 39 -19.03 -4.96 -10.50
N TYR A 40 -18.62 -4.73 -11.75
CA TYR A 40 -18.13 -5.76 -12.68
C TYR A 40 -16.61 -5.92 -12.65
N GLY A 41 -15.92 -5.23 -11.73
CA GLY A 41 -14.47 -5.20 -11.65
C GLY A 41 -13.87 -3.99 -12.36
N ARG A 42 -12.61 -3.67 -12.04
CA ARG A 42 -11.84 -2.66 -12.77
C ARG A 42 -11.53 -3.14 -14.19
N VAL A 43 -11.91 -2.32 -15.17
CA VAL A 43 -11.60 -2.53 -16.60
C VAL A 43 -10.44 -1.60 -16.97
N VAL A 44 -9.28 -2.13 -17.32
CA VAL A 44 -8.05 -1.33 -17.45
C VAL A 44 -8.06 -0.40 -18.66
N GLU A 45 -8.83 -0.76 -19.69
CA GLU A 45 -8.96 -0.01 -20.94
C GLU A 45 -9.69 1.32 -20.72
N THR A 46 -10.65 1.35 -19.80
CA THR A 46 -11.48 2.54 -19.53
C THR A 46 -11.16 3.19 -18.19
N MET A 47 -10.61 2.44 -17.23
CA MET A 47 -10.32 2.90 -15.87
C MET A 47 -8.81 2.98 -15.58
N GLY A 48 -7.95 2.60 -16.53
CA GLY A 48 -6.50 2.58 -16.39
C GLY A 48 -5.96 1.44 -15.52
N TYR A 49 -4.63 1.34 -15.43
CA TYR A 49 -3.96 0.36 -14.57
C TYR A 49 -3.84 0.83 -13.11
N PRO A 50 -3.79 -0.10 -12.14
CA PRO A 50 -3.58 0.25 -10.74
C PRO A 50 -2.23 0.96 -10.53
N LEU A 51 -2.26 2.07 -9.79
CA LEU A 51 -1.09 2.89 -9.54
C LEU A 51 -0.19 2.27 -8.46
N LYS A 52 1.09 2.16 -8.78
CA LYS A 52 2.17 1.75 -7.87
C LYS A 52 2.73 2.98 -7.15
N ILE A 53 1.93 3.53 -6.24
CA ILE A 53 2.19 4.84 -5.61
C ILE A 53 3.58 4.91 -4.97
N THR A 54 3.96 3.87 -4.24
CA THR A 54 5.23 3.83 -3.49
C THR A 54 6.45 3.84 -4.43
N GLU A 55 6.39 3.12 -5.54
CA GLU A 55 7.40 3.13 -6.60
C GLU A 55 7.46 4.50 -7.28
N MET A 56 6.31 5.08 -7.60
CA MET A 56 6.25 6.41 -8.22
C MET A 56 6.94 7.45 -7.33
N VAL A 57 6.60 7.50 -6.04
CA VAL A 57 7.22 8.49 -5.13
C VAL A 57 8.66 8.16 -4.78
N ALA A 58 9.08 6.90 -4.83
CA ALA A 58 10.47 6.50 -4.59
C ALA A 58 11.44 7.16 -5.59
N THR A 59 10.98 7.46 -6.80
CA THR A 59 11.80 8.16 -7.81
C THR A 59 12.12 9.61 -7.44
N LEU A 60 11.39 10.21 -6.51
CA LEU A 60 11.59 11.60 -6.11
C LEU A 60 12.86 11.79 -5.28
N PRO A 61 13.70 12.80 -5.56
CA PRO A 61 14.94 13.04 -4.81
C PRO A 61 14.73 13.25 -3.30
N GLY A 62 13.63 13.90 -2.91
CA GLY A 62 13.32 14.18 -1.50
C GLY A 62 12.83 12.97 -0.68
N VAL A 63 12.60 11.81 -1.30
CA VAL A 63 12.23 10.59 -0.57
C VAL A 63 13.49 9.84 -0.17
N ALA A 64 13.72 9.70 1.14
CA ALA A 64 14.87 9.02 1.72
C ALA A 64 14.66 7.51 1.84
N TYR A 65 13.42 7.09 2.12
CA TYR A 65 13.08 5.69 2.34
C TYR A 65 11.69 5.41 1.82
N ALA A 66 11.56 4.36 1.00
CA ALA A 66 10.29 3.90 0.48
C ALA A 66 10.24 2.39 0.58
N THR A 67 9.24 1.85 1.27
CA THR A 67 9.13 0.41 1.52
C THR A 67 7.68 -0.03 1.51
N ARG A 68 7.47 -1.29 1.14
CA ARG A 68 6.18 -1.96 1.17
C ARG A 68 6.22 -3.16 2.09
N GLN A 69 5.29 -3.21 3.04
CA GLN A 69 5.15 -4.24 4.06
C GLN A 69 3.70 -4.72 4.13
N ALA A 70 3.47 -5.80 4.87
CA ALA A 70 2.13 -6.32 5.16
C ALA A 70 2.01 -6.63 6.65
N VAL A 71 0.79 -6.91 7.11
CA VAL A 71 0.49 -7.18 8.52
C VAL A 71 -0.44 -8.37 8.76
N HIS A 72 -0.84 -9.10 7.72
CA HIS A 72 -1.79 -10.21 7.82
C HIS A 72 -1.23 -11.48 8.48
N GLU A 73 0.10 -11.60 8.59
CA GLU A 73 0.78 -12.65 9.35
C GLU A 73 1.83 -12.10 10.33
N ALA A 74 2.08 -12.82 11.43
CA ALA A 74 3.05 -12.45 12.46
C ALA A 74 4.47 -12.20 11.93
N LYS A 75 4.90 -12.92 10.88
CA LYS A 75 6.21 -12.69 10.23
C LYS A 75 6.28 -11.32 9.56
N TYR A 76 5.19 -10.87 8.95
CA TYR A 76 5.10 -9.58 8.27
C TYR A 76 4.93 -8.43 9.27
N VAL A 77 4.16 -8.62 10.35
CA VAL A 77 4.08 -7.64 11.46
C VAL A 77 5.46 -7.29 12.00
N ARG A 78 6.34 -8.28 12.20
CA ARG A 78 7.73 -8.05 12.64
C ARG A 78 8.55 -7.23 11.63
N LYS A 79 8.33 -7.45 10.33
CA LYS A 79 9.00 -6.66 9.27
C LYS A 79 8.45 -5.24 9.21
N ALA A 80 7.13 -5.06 9.25
CA ALA A 80 6.46 -3.77 9.28
C ALA A 80 6.92 -2.93 10.48
N LYS A 81 7.01 -3.52 11.68
CA LYS A 81 7.53 -2.83 12.87
C LYS A 81 8.94 -2.27 12.65
N ARG A 82 9.84 -3.04 12.03
CA ARG A 82 11.21 -2.58 11.73
C ARG A 82 11.22 -1.46 10.69
N ALA A 83 10.42 -1.58 9.64
CA ALA A 83 10.27 -0.56 8.60
C ALA A 83 9.74 0.77 9.17
N ILE A 84 8.69 0.73 9.98
CA ILE A 84 8.12 1.92 10.64
C ILE A 84 9.15 2.57 11.55
N ARG A 85 9.88 1.78 12.34
CA ARG A 85 10.97 2.29 13.19
C ARG A 85 12.04 3.02 12.36
N LYS A 86 12.54 2.40 11.28
CA LYS A 86 13.52 3.03 10.38
C LYS A 86 13.00 4.35 9.79
N ALA A 87 11.72 4.40 9.42
CA ALA A 87 11.12 5.62 8.88
C ALA A 87 11.14 6.79 9.89
N PHE A 88 10.81 6.51 11.16
CA PHE A 88 10.91 7.52 12.23
C PHE A 88 12.35 7.89 12.58
N GLU A 89 13.28 6.93 12.54
CA GLU A 89 14.72 7.22 12.70
C GLU A 89 15.22 8.18 11.61
N ASN A 90 14.82 7.96 10.35
CA ASN A 90 15.14 8.87 9.25
C ASN A 90 14.53 10.26 9.42
N GLN A 91 13.30 10.34 9.92
CA GLN A 91 12.62 11.61 10.19
C GLN A 91 13.34 12.39 11.29
N ARG A 92 13.70 11.74 12.41
CA ARG A 92 14.50 12.34 13.49
C ARG A 92 15.85 12.85 12.97
N ASP A 93 16.49 12.08 12.10
CA ASP A 93 17.82 12.39 11.54
C ASP A 93 17.77 13.37 10.35
N ASN A 94 16.60 13.95 10.04
CA ASN A 94 16.38 14.91 8.95
C ASN A 94 16.82 14.41 7.56
N LYS A 95 16.65 13.11 7.28
CA LYS A 95 17.12 12.51 6.01
C LYS A 95 16.20 12.75 4.82
N GLY A 96 15.02 13.33 5.05
CA GLY A 96 13.96 13.52 4.06
C GLY A 96 12.72 12.66 4.33
N THR A 97 11.80 12.63 3.37
CA THR A 97 10.52 11.95 3.53
C THR A 97 10.69 10.43 3.55
N SER A 98 10.05 9.75 4.49
CA SER A 98 9.94 8.29 4.51
C SER A 98 8.50 7.86 4.27
N ILE A 99 8.27 6.91 3.35
CA ILE A 99 6.96 6.31 3.10
C ILE A 99 7.01 4.81 3.38
N VAL A 100 6.05 4.34 4.17
CA VAL A 100 5.83 2.93 4.49
C VAL A 100 4.43 2.55 4.00
N GLU A 101 4.37 1.82 2.90
CA GLU A 101 3.12 1.22 2.42
C GLU A 101 2.84 -0.05 3.22
N ILE A 102 1.64 -0.16 3.78
CA ILE A 102 1.13 -1.36 4.42
C ILE A 102 0.03 -1.93 3.52
N VAL A 103 0.34 -3.01 2.81
CA VAL A 103 -0.68 -3.79 2.11
C VAL A 103 -1.50 -4.53 3.16
N SER A 104 -2.80 -4.23 3.22
CA SER A 104 -3.70 -4.71 4.27
C SER A 104 -4.92 -5.38 3.67
N ASN A 105 -5.44 -6.38 4.39
CA ASN A 105 -6.72 -6.98 4.05
C ASN A 105 -7.87 -6.03 4.43
N CYS A 106 -9.01 -6.18 3.74
CA CYS A 106 -10.26 -5.48 4.06
C CYS A 106 -11.43 -6.42 3.85
N ASN A 107 -11.63 -7.33 4.80
CA ASN A 107 -12.68 -8.37 4.75
C ASN A 107 -14.08 -7.80 4.47
N SER A 108 -14.44 -6.67 5.08
CA SER A 108 -15.71 -5.98 4.84
C SER A 108 -15.82 -5.43 3.41
N GLY A 109 -14.80 -4.73 2.92
CA GLY A 109 -14.77 -4.16 1.58
C GLY A 109 -14.73 -5.22 0.48
N TRP A 110 -14.06 -6.34 0.73
CA TRP A 110 -13.93 -7.44 -0.22
C TRP A 110 -15.05 -8.48 -0.11
N LYS A 111 -15.92 -8.36 0.90
CA LYS A 111 -17.02 -9.29 1.19
C LYS A 111 -16.55 -10.74 1.34
N MET A 112 -15.44 -10.90 2.07
CA MET A 112 -14.80 -12.20 2.36
C MET A 112 -14.73 -12.44 3.86
N SER A 113 -14.64 -13.70 4.29
CA SER A 113 -14.30 -13.98 5.69
C SER A 113 -12.87 -13.49 6.00
N PRO A 114 -12.52 -13.23 7.28
CA PRO A 114 -11.17 -12.80 7.64
C PRO A 114 -10.07 -13.75 7.13
N VAL A 115 -10.28 -15.06 7.20
CA VAL A 115 -9.30 -16.07 6.76
C VAL A 115 -9.13 -16.07 5.25
N GLU A 116 -10.23 -15.99 4.50
CA GLU A 116 -10.18 -15.90 3.03
C GLU A 116 -9.52 -14.60 2.58
N SER A 117 -9.77 -13.49 3.28
CA SER A 117 -9.17 -12.20 2.94
C SER A 117 -7.63 -12.23 3.05
N ASN A 118 -7.09 -12.99 4.00
CA ASN A 118 -5.63 -13.14 4.12
C ASN A 118 -5.05 -13.92 2.95
N LYS A 119 -5.69 -15.04 2.55
CA LYS A 119 -5.27 -15.83 1.38
C LYS A 119 -5.35 -15.02 0.10
N TRP A 120 -6.47 -14.31 -0.08
CA TRP A 120 -6.68 -13.47 -1.25
C TRP A 120 -5.65 -12.34 -1.34
N LEU A 121 -5.28 -11.74 -0.20
CA LEU A 121 -4.22 -10.73 -0.14
C LEU A 121 -2.88 -11.30 -0.62
N ASP A 122 -2.48 -12.49 -0.18
CA ASP A 122 -1.24 -13.13 -0.63
C ASP A 122 -1.26 -13.42 -2.14
N GLU A 123 -2.36 -14.02 -2.61
CA GLU A 123 -2.50 -14.48 -4.00
C GLU A 123 -2.63 -13.34 -5.01
N ASN A 124 -3.25 -12.22 -4.63
CA ASN A 124 -3.64 -11.16 -5.57
C ASN A 124 -2.92 -9.85 -5.27
N MET A 125 -3.08 -9.31 -4.06
CA MET A 125 -2.50 -8.00 -3.71
C MET A 125 -0.98 -8.07 -3.66
N LEU A 126 -0.38 -9.07 -3.01
CA LEU A 126 1.07 -9.17 -2.93
C LEU A 126 1.72 -9.63 -4.24
N ALA A 127 0.99 -10.34 -5.09
CA ALA A 127 1.44 -10.65 -6.45
C ALA A 127 1.61 -9.36 -7.29
N TYR A 128 0.69 -8.41 -7.17
CA TYR A 128 0.77 -7.13 -7.90
C TYR A 128 1.66 -6.08 -7.19
N PHE A 129 1.63 -6.06 -5.85
CA PHE A 129 2.35 -5.14 -4.97
C PHE A 129 3.38 -5.93 -4.12
N PRO A 130 4.52 -6.34 -4.71
CA PRO A 130 5.50 -7.16 -4.02
C PRO A 130 6.11 -6.42 -2.83
N LEU A 131 6.26 -7.15 -1.71
CA LEU A 131 6.84 -6.62 -0.48
C LEU A 131 8.35 -6.38 -0.61
N GLY A 132 8.86 -5.37 0.08
CA GLY A 132 10.29 -5.06 0.11
C GLY A 132 10.60 -3.58 0.20
N ASP A 133 11.88 -3.28 0.36
CA ASP A 133 12.39 -1.90 0.24
C ASP A 133 12.51 -1.54 -1.24
N ILE A 134 11.87 -0.45 -1.63
CA ILE A 134 11.91 0.11 -2.98
C ILE A 134 13.03 1.15 -3.08
N LYS A 135 13.25 1.94 -2.02
CA LYS A 135 14.37 2.88 -1.86
C LYS A 135 14.90 2.82 -0.43
N LYS A 136 16.22 2.80 -0.26
CA LYS A 136 16.89 2.49 1.01
C LYS A 136 17.58 3.67 1.66
#